data_AF-A0A1G4ILH0-F1
#
_entry.id   AF-A0A1G4ILH0-F1
#
_cell.length_a   1.000
_cell.length_b   1.000
_cell.length_c   1.000
_cell.angle_alpha   90.00
_cell.angle_beta   90.00
_cell.angle_gamma   90.00
#
_symmetry.space_group_name_H-M   'P 1'
#
loop_
_entity.id
_entity.type
_entity.pdbx_description
1 polymer ?
#
loop_
_entity_poly.entity_id
_entity_poly.type
_entity_poly.pdbx_seq_one_letter_code
_entity_poly.pdbx_strand_id
1 'polypeptide(L)'
;MGNIFEKQSDDHVSRYILKHRDVVLKRNFDLCKQNLILMKDFIEASNGKFSFVYAPKGGSACLLRLADIEDTESFSRKPATEYKVLCKPGECFGIPGTLRIGFGTPRMNSWQALRFWNWHTTKQ
;
A
#
# COMPACT_ATOMS: atom_id res chain seq x y z
N MET A 1 7.54 -26.73 -22.88
CA MET A 1 6.23 -27.32 -22.54
C MET A 1 5.98 -27.10 -21.06
N GLY A 2 5.06 -26.19 -20.69
CA GLY A 2 4.71 -25.94 -19.28
C GLY A 2 4.09 -27.18 -18.65
N ASN A 3 4.43 -27.44 -17.39
CA ASN A 3 4.13 -28.69 -16.71
C ASN A 3 2.61 -28.87 -16.52
N ILE A 4 2.01 -29.88 -17.17
CA ILE A 4 0.56 -30.09 -17.20
C ILE A 4 -0.02 -30.33 -15.79
N PHE A 5 0.80 -30.89 -14.88
CA PHE A 5 0.42 -31.14 -13.49
C PHE A 5 0.25 -29.85 -12.65
N GLU A 6 1.03 -28.80 -12.94
CA GLU A 6 1.00 -27.54 -12.19
C GLU A 6 -0.32 -26.78 -12.44
N LYS A 7 -0.77 -26.76 -13.70
CA LYS A 7 -2.06 -26.16 -14.10
C LYS A 7 -3.27 -26.85 -13.45
N GLN A 8 -3.21 -28.16 -13.21
CA GLN A 8 -4.30 -28.89 -12.55
C GLN A 8 -4.42 -28.56 -11.06
N SER A 9 -3.29 -28.33 -10.39
CA SER A 9 -3.27 -27.91 -8.98
C SER A 9 -3.86 -26.51 -8.81
N ASP A 10 -3.45 -25.55 -9.65
CA ASP A 10 -3.94 -24.17 -9.59
C ASP A 10 -5.44 -24.07 -9.83
N ASP A 11 -5.98 -24.83 -10.79
CA ASP A 11 -7.42 -24.88 -11.07
C ASP A 11 -8.20 -25.48 -9.89
N HIS A 12 -7.67 -26.53 -9.25
CA HIS A 12 -8.31 -27.13 -8.08
C HIS A 12 -8.40 -26.14 -6.91
N VAL A 13 -7.29 -25.47 -6.58
CA VAL A 13 -7.24 -24.44 -5.54
C VAL A 13 -8.15 -23.26 -5.90
N SER A 14 -8.14 -22.81 -7.15
CA SER A 14 -8.98 -21.72 -7.63
C SER A 14 -10.47 -22.04 -7.46
N ARG A 15 -10.90 -23.24 -7.83
CA ARG A 15 -12.29 -23.69 -7.63
C ARG A 15 -12.67 -23.71 -6.17
N TYR A 16 -11.79 -24.20 -5.30
CA TYR A 16 -12.03 -24.20 -3.85
C TYR A 16 -12.19 -22.77 -3.30
N ILE A 17 -11.28 -21.86 -3.66
CA ILE A 17 -11.33 -20.45 -3.26
C ILE A 17 -12.61 -19.78 -3.78
N LEU A 18 -13.00 -20.00 -5.04
CA LEU A 18 -14.20 -19.41 -5.63
C LEU A 18 -15.49 -19.91 -4.96
N LYS A 19 -15.54 -21.20 -4.59
CA LYS A 19 -16.64 -21.77 -3.80
C LYS A 19 -16.75 -21.17 -2.40
N HIS A 20 -15.66 -20.63 -1.85
CA HIS A 20 -15.60 -20.05 -0.50
C HIS A 20 -15.24 -18.56 -0.53
N ARG A 21 -15.53 -17.90 -1.66
CA ARG A 21 -15.09 -16.52 -1.92
C ARG A 21 -15.55 -15.54 -0.86
N ASP A 22 -16.74 -15.75 -0.28
CA ASP A 22 -17.31 -14.82 0.69
C ASP A 22 -16.47 -14.76 1.98
N VAL A 23 -15.91 -15.89 2.41
CA VAL A 23 -14.99 -15.95 3.57
C VAL A 23 -13.69 -15.22 3.26
N VAL A 24 -13.13 -15.42 2.07
CA VAL A 24 -11.88 -14.79 1.63
C VAL A 24 -12.06 -13.28 1.45
N LEU A 25 -13.14 -12.87 0.80
CA LEU A 25 -13.50 -11.46 0.59
C LEU A 25 -13.75 -10.76 1.91
N LYS A 26 -14.53 -11.37 2.83
CA LYS A 26 -14.79 -10.78 4.15
C LYS A 26 -13.49 -10.52 4.90
N ARG A 27 -12.60 -11.51 5.00
CA ARG A 27 -11.30 -11.36 5.66
C ARG A 27 -10.48 -10.22 5.05
N ASN A 28 -10.35 -10.18 3.73
CA ASN A 28 -9.53 -9.17 3.05
C ASN A 28 -10.16 -7.78 3.11
N PHE A 29 -11.49 -7.69 3.06
CA PHE A 29 -12.23 -6.45 3.18
C PHE A 29 -12.06 -5.84 4.58
N ASP A 30 -12.23 -6.64 5.63
CA ASP A 30 -12.04 -6.21 7.03
C ASP A 30 -10.62 -5.69 7.25
N LEU A 31 -9.62 -6.40 6.72
CA LEU A 31 -8.22 -5.99 6.76
C LEU A 31 -7.98 -4.66 6.04
N CYS A 32 -8.47 -4.51 4.80
CA CYS A 32 -8.31 -3.27 4.05
C CYS A 32 -8.98 -2.09 4.75
N LYS A 33 -10.16 -2.30 5.35
CA LYS A 33 -10.91 -1.29 6.08
C LYS A 33 -10.16 -0.82 7.33
N GLN A 34 -9.62 -1.76 8.11
CA GLN A 34 -8.80 -1.45 9.28
C GLN A 34 -7.53 -0.68 8.91
N ASN A 35 -6.81 -1.13 7.87
CA ASN A 35 -5.60 -0.46 7.43
C ASN A 35 -5.86 0.92 6.82
N LEU A 36 -7.01 1.13 6.17
CA LEU A 36 -7.40 2.44 5.67
C LEU A 36 -7.66 3.45 6.81
N ILE A 37 -8.15 3.01 7.96
CA ILE A 37 -8.28 3.87 9.14
C ILE A 37 -6.88 4.33 9.60
N LEU A 38 -5.94 3.39 9.75
CA LEU A 38 -4.56 3.71 10.13
C LEU A 38 -3.87 4.65 9.13
N MET A 39 -4.17 4.52 7.83
CA MET A 39 -3.70 5.44 6.79
C MET A 39 -4.20 6.86 7.00
N LYS A 40 -5.49 7.00 7.32
CA LYS A 40 -6.11 8.31 7.57
C LYS A 40 -5.47 8.97 8.79
N ASP A 41 -5.31 8.24 9.88
CA ASP A 41 -4.66 8.73 11.10
C ASP A 41 -3.21 9.16 10.83
N PHE A 42 -2.48 8.41 10.00
CA PHE A 42 -1.12 8.77 9.59
C PHE A 42 -1.07 10.08 8.79
N ILE A 43 -1.97 10.24 7.81
CA ILE A 43 -2.05 11.44 6.98
C ILE A 43 -2.40 12.66 7.84
N GLU A 44 -3.38 12.52 8.73
CA GLU A 44 -3.76 13.57 9.68
C GLU A 44 -2.59 13.98 10.58
N ALA A 45 -1.87 13.00 11.15
CA ALA A 45 -0.69 13.24 11.98
C ALA A 45 0.52 13.82 11.22
N SER A 46 0.50 13.84 9.89
CA SER A 46 1.62 14.31 9.07
C SER A 46 1.72 15.83 8.94
N ASN A 47 0.76 16.58 9.50
CA ASN A 47 0.69 18.04 9.43
C ASN A 47 0.79 18.58 8.00
N GLY A 48 0.09 17.93 7.05
CA GLY A 48 -0.01 18.39 5.66
C GLY A 48 1.09 17.87 4.72
N LYS A 49 2.10 17.16 5.23
CA LYS A 49 3.15 16.54 4.39
C LYS A 49 2.61 15.49 3.44
N PHE A 50 1.57 14.76 3.86
CA PHE A 50 0.83 13.82 3.03
C PHE A 50 -0.60 14.25 2.89
N SER A 51 -1.16 13.99 1.70
CA SER A 51 -2.59 14.07 1.46
C SER A 51 -3.01 13.00 0.47
N PHE A 52 -4.27 12.57 0.52
CA PHE A 52 -4.80 11.72 -0.55
C PHE A 52 -4.92 12.55 -1.83
N VAL A 53 -4.46 12.01 -2.96
CA VAL A 53 -4.79 12.58 -4.27
C VAL A 53 -6.31 12.50 -4.49
N TYR A 54 -6.90 11.36 -4.12
CA TYR A 54 -8.34 11.17 -4.00
C TYR A 54 -8.65 10.26 -2.82
N ALA A 55 -9.72 10.56 -2.08
CA ALA A 55 -10.20 9.70 -1.01
C ALA A 55 -10.51 8.29 -1.56
N PRO A 56 -9.90 7.22 -1.01
CA PRO A 56 -10.12 5.87 -1.51
C PRO A 56 -11.59 5.46 -1.34
N LYS A 57 -12.26 5.14 -2.46
CA LYS A 57 -13.64 4.62 -2.48
C LYS A 57 -13.69 3.09 -2.42
N GLY A 58 -12.55 2.43 -2.58
CA GLY A 58 -12.42 0.97 -2.59
C GLY A 58 -11.00 0.54 -2.93
N GLY A 59 -10.80 -0.78 -3.01
CA GLY A 59 -9.50 -1.39 -3.29
C GLY A 59 -8.59 -1.49 -2.06
N SER A 60 -7.34 -1.86 -2.32
CA SER A 60 -6.31 -2.16 -1.31
C SER A 60 -5.07 -1.28 -1.44
N ALA A 61 -5.16 -0.19 -2.21
CA ALA A 61 -4.07 0.76 -2.41
C ALA A 61 -4.63 2.17 -2.57
N CYS A 62 -3.81 3.16 -2.26
CA CYS A 62 -4.13 4.58 -2.44
C CYS A 62 -2.93 5.31 -3.04
N LEU A 63 -3.17 6.52 -3.52
CA LEU A 63 -2.16 7.43 -4.01
C LEU A 63 -2.09 8.65 -3.08
N LEU A 64 -0.92 8.89 -2.51
CA LEU A 64 -0.65 10.02 -1.63
C LEU A 64 0.16 11.07 -2.38
N ARG A 65 -0.20 12.34 -2.22
CA ARG A 65 0.61 13.49 -2.65
C ARG A 65 1.55 13.90 -1.51
N LEU A 66 2.76 14.26 -1.89
CA LEU A 66 3.77 14.79 -0.98
C LEU A 66 3.86 16.29 -1.22
N ALA A 67 3.83 17.10 -0.16
CA ALA A 67 3.76 18.56 -0.28
C ALA A 67 4.99 19.17 -0.99
N ASP A 68 6.19 18.70 -0.63
CA ASP A 68 7.46 19.34 -1.03
C ASP A 68 8.41 18.40 -1.79
N ILE A 69 7.87 17.31 -2.38
CA ILE A 69 8.67 16.30 -3.08
C ILE A 69 8.06 16.05 -4.45
N GLU A 70 8.74 16.47 -5.51
CA GLU A 70 8.32 16.24 -6.90
C GLU A 70 8.94 14.97 -7.49
N ASP A 71 10.23 14.74 -7.25
CA ASP A 71 10.93 13.51 -7.66
C ASP A 71 10.67 12.40 -6.62
N THR A 72 9.53 11.73 -6.80
CA THR A 72 9.15 10.60 -5.95
C THR A 72 9.90 9.32 -6.30
N GLU A 73 10.51 9.22 -7.49
CA GLU A 73 11.33 8.08 -7.89
C GLU A 73 12.59 7.98 -7.02
N SER A 74 13.40 9.04 -6.99
CA SER A 74 14.59 9.11 -6.15
C SER A 74 14.23 9.01 -4.68
N PHE A 75 13.16 9.71 -4.28
CA PHE A 75 12.67 9.69 -2.90
C PHE A 75 12.31 8.27 -2.43
N SER A 76 11.61 7.48 -3.26
CA SER A 76 11.11 6.14 -2.89
C SER A 76 12.20 5.12 -2.55
N ARG A 77 13.45 5.35 -2.99
CA ARG A 77 14.59 4.47 -2.70
C ARG A 77 14.94 4.46 -1.21
N LYS A 78 14.89 5.62 -0.55
CA LYS A 78 15.28 5.76 0.87
C LYS A 78 14.34 5.00 1.82
N PRO A 79 13.00 5.14 1.74
CA PRO A 79 12.05 4.29 2.47
C PRO A 79 12.28 2.79 2.26
N ALA A 80 12.61 2.38 1.02
CA ALA A 80 12.82 0.98 0.69
C ALA A 80 14.11 0.41 1.30
N THR A 81 15.21 1.16 1.27
CA THR A 81 16.52 0.70 1.76
C THR A 81 16.62 0.76 3.27
N GLU A 82 16.27 1.91 3.88
CA GLU A 82 16.46 2.20 5.30
C GLU A 82 15.33 1.65 6.17
N TYR A 83 14.08 1.77 5.72
CA TYR A 83 12.90 1.48 6.55
C TYR A 83 12.13 0.23 6.11
N LYS A 84 12.59 -0.43 5.04
CA LYS A 84 11.93 -1.60 4.42
C LYS A 84 10.46 -1.34 4.07
N VAL A 85 10.15 -0.08 3.72
CA VAL A 85 8.83 0.33 3.25
C VAL A 85 8.85 0.36 1.74
N LEU A 86 8.11 -0.55 1.14
CA LEU A 86 7.91 -0.55 -0.31
C LEU A 86 6.74 0.36 -0.66
N CYS A 87 7.04 1.46 -1.35
CA CYS A 87 6.06 2.32 -2.02
C CYS A 87 6.41 2.37 -3.51
N LYS A 88 5.39 2.60 -4.36
CA LYS A 88 5.63 2.79 -5.79
C LYS A 88 5.62 4.29 -6.11
N PRO A 89 6.65 4.80 -6.79
CA PRO A 89 6.72 6.20 -7.19
C PRO A 89 5.62 6.54 -8.21
N GLY A 90 5.14 7.78 -8.17
CA GLY A 90 4.07 8.31 -9.01
C GLY A 90 4.45 8.39 -10.48
N GLU A 91 5.75 8.47 -10.76
CA GLU A 91 6.37 8.41 -12.08
C GLU A 91 5.99 7.13 -12.83
N CYS A 92 5.83 6.00 -12.12
CA CYS A 92 5.33 4.75 -12.72
C CYS A 92 3.88 4.85 -13.26
N PHE A 93 3.16 5.90 -12.89
CA PHE A 93 1.75 6.14 -13.26
C PHE A 93 1.57 7.48 -14.01
N GLY A 94 2.64 8.20 -14.32
CA GLY A 94 2.57 9.53 -14.94
C GLY A 94 2.03 10.63 -14.01
N ILE A 95 2.16 10.46 -12.68
CA ILE A 95 1.71 11.44 -11.67
C ILE A 95 2.88 11.73 -10.71
N PRO A 96 3.90 12.51 -11.11
CA PRO A 96 5.02 12.87 -10.23
C PRO A 96 4.56 13.57 -8.95
N GLY A 97 5.41 13.54 -7.93
CA GLY A 97 5.12 14.07 -6.59
C GLY A 97 4.09 13.25 -5.81
N THR A 98 3.89 11.98 -6.20
CA THR A 98 2.96 11.09 -5.51
C THR A 98 3.55 9.72 -5.23
N LEU A 99 3.04 9.03 -4.20
CA LEU A 99 3.41 7.66 -3.85
C LEU A 99 2.18 6.77 -3.81
N ARG A 100 2.22 5.65 -4.53
CA ARG A 100 1.23 4.59 -4.41
C ARG A 100 1.60 3.64 -3.28
N ILE A 101 0.71 3.55 -2.29
CA ILE A 101 0.88 2.73 -1.09
C ILE A 101 -0.18 1.65 -1.05
N GLY A 102 0.25 0.40 -0.92
CA GLY A 102 -0.62 -0.77 -0.72
C GLY A 102 -0.86 -1.02 0.76
N PHE A 103 -2.12 -1.27 1.11
CA PHE A 103 -2.58 -1.52 2.47
C PHE A 103 -3.41 -2.82 2.60
N GLY A 104 -3.36 -3.70 1.59
CA GLY A 104 -4.05 -5.00 1.59
C GLY A 104 -3.29 -6.13 2.29
N THR A 105 -2.25 -5.84 3.08
CA THR A 105 -1.40 -6.87 3.69
C THR A 105 -1.64 -6.98 5.20
N PRO A 106 -1.60 -8.20 5.77
CA PRO A 106 -1.85 -8.43 7.20
C PRO A 106 -0.70 -8.01 8.12
N ARG A 107 0.39 -7.43 7.60
CA ARG A 107 1.53 -7.01 8.41
C ARG A 107 1.59 -5.50 8.57
N MET A 108 1.47 -5.11 9.84
CA MET A 108 1.55 -3.77 10.43
C MET A 108 2.93 -3.08 10.29
N ASN A 109 3.92 -3.72 9.64
CA ASN A 109 5.30 -3.24 9.57
C ASN A 109 5.46 -1.99 8.71
N SER A 110 4.69 -1.87 7.62
CA SER A 110 4.77 -0.69 6.74
C SER A 110 4.26 0.58 7.43
N TRP A 111 3.26 0.47 8.31
CA TRP A 111 2.68 1.61 9.03
C TRP A 111 3.54 2.11 10.19
N GLN A 112 4.17 1.20 10.93
CA GLN A 112 5.13 1.61 11.97
C GLN A 112 6.29 2.37 11.34
N ALA A 113 6.80 1.90 10.21
CA ALA A 113 7.87 2.59 9.49
C ALA A 113 7.44 3.95 8.93
N LEU A 114 6.19 4.10 8.46
CA LEU A 114 5.63 5.42 8.11
C LEU A 114 5.49 6.35 9.33
N ARG A 115 5.09 5.82 10.50
CA ARG A 115 5.07 6.59 11.77
C ARG A 115 6.47 7.05 12.20
N PHE A 116 7.48 6.19 12.09
CA PHE A 116 8.89 6.57 12.31
C PHE A 116 9.36 7.63 11.30
N TRP A 117 8.91 7.53 10.04
CA TRP A 117 9.24 8.50 9.00
C TRP A 117 8.65 9.90 9.26
N ASN A 118 7.44 9.99 9.83
CA ASN A 118 6.85 11.26 10.24
C ASN A 118 7.68 11.95 11.35
N TRP A 119 8.27 11.17 12.26
CA TRP A 119 9.12 11.66 13.35
C TRP A 119 10.48 12.22 12.86
N HIS A 120 11.11 11.58 11.88
CA HIS A 120 12.41 12.03 11.38
C HIS A 120 12.32 13.22 10.42
N THR A 121 11.23 13.33 9.65
CA THR A 121 11.02 14.48 8.76
C THR A 121 10.53 15.73 9.49
N THR A 122 10.09 15.65 10.75
CA THR A 122 9.71 16.83 11.57
C THR A 122 10.90 17.49 12.28
N LYS A 123 12.10 16.89 12.20
CA LYS A 123 13.33 17.43 12.81
C LYS A 123 14.37 17.97 11.81
N GLN A 124 13.99 18.10 10.54
CA GLN A 124 14.72 18.87 9.53
C GLN A 124 13.88 20.09 9.17
#